data_AF-A0A6L5K562-F1
#
_entry.id   AF-A0A6L5K562-F1
#
_cell.length_a   1.000
_cell.length_b   1.000
_cell.length_c   1.000
_cell.angle_alpha   90.00
_cell.angle_beta   90.00
_cell.angle_gamma   90.00
#
_symmetry.space_group_name_H-M   'P 1'
#
loop_
_entity.id
_entity.type
_entity.pdbx_description
1 polymer ?
#
loop_
_entity_poly.entity_id
_entity_poly.type
_entity_poly.pdbx_seq_one_letter_code
_entity_poly.pdbx_strand_id
1 'polypeptide(L)'
;MQDIVIIVKGRPVSVNSSSRNKNRWKKNVATEAQKVCSKPVADNNLIITITFFYKAYPDFDSDNMSKPICDALNGTAYYDDNQIQDRHVRKTDMNGTFTIKNPNSEVTSALANGEDFVCISIKNANLGEVEI
;
A
#
# COMPACT_ATOMS: atom_id res chain seq x y z
N MET A 1 -13.24 0.55 12.82
CA MET A 1 -13.25 0.03 11.43
C MET A 1 -12.34 -1.20 11.39
N GLN A 2 -12.63 -2.20 10.54
CA GLN A 2 -11.70 -3.31 10.30
C GLN A 2 -10.61 -2.85 9.33
N ASP A 3 -9.36 -3.18 9.59
CA ASP A 3 -8.22 -2.77 8.76
C ASP A 3 -8.39 -3.29 7.32
N ILE A 4 -8.24 -2.38 6.35
CA ILE A 4 -8.27 -2.72 4.93
C ILE A 4 -6.86 -3.12 4.52
N VAL A 5 -6.71 -4.31 3.95
CA VAL A 5 -5.44 -4.80 3.40
C VAL A 5 -5.61 -5.09 1.91
N ILE A 6 -4.74 -4.47 1.10
CA ILE A 6 -4.73 -4.61 -0.36
C ILE A 6 -3.36 -5.15 -0.78
N ILE A 7 -3.37 -6.20 -1.60
CA ILE A 7 -2.16 -6.78 -2.19
C ILE A 7 -2.12 -6.42 -3.67
N VAL A 8 -1.04 -5.77 -4.10
CA VAL A 8 -0.81 -5.42 -5.50
C VAL A 8 0.44 -6.13 -5.97
N LYS A 9 0.29 -7.06 -6.91
CA LYS A 9 1.41 -7.80 -7.49
C LYS A 9 2.28 -6.88 -8.36
N GLY A 10 3.59 -7.12 -8.30
CA GLY A 10 4.60 -6.42 -9.09
C GLY A 10 5.27 -5.26 -8.37
N ARG A 11 6.30 -4.72 -9.03
CA ARG A 11 7.12 -3.61 -8.52
C ARG A 11 6.39 -2.27 -8.67
N PRO A 12 6.34 -1.44 -7.61
CA PRO A 12 5.76 -0.11 -7.68
C PRO A 12 6.52 0.80 -8.64
N VAL A 13 5.80 1.77 -9.20
CA VAL A 13 6.32 2.72 -10.20
C VAL A 13 6.53 4.08 -9.54
N SER A 14 7.71 4.69 -9.75
CA SER A 14 8.01 6.05 -9.28
C SER A 14 7.14 7.10 -9.98
N VAL A 15 6.76 8.16 -9.27
CA VAL A 15 6.05 9.35 -9.80
C VAL A 15 6.79 10.03 -10.97
N ASN A 16 8.10 9.85 -11.08
CA ASN A 16 8.92 10.38 -12.19
C ASN A 16 8.93 9.48 -13.44
N SER A 17 8.26 8.32 -13.38
CA SER A 17 8.15 7.42 -14.53
C SER A 17 7.23 7.99 -15.60
N SER A 18 7.30 7.40 -16.80
CA SER A 18 6.40 7.77 -17.91
C SER A 18 4.93 7.69 -17.51
N SER A 19 4.10 8.60 -18.03
CA SER A 19 2.66 8.65 -17.74
C SER A 19 1.96 7.33 -18.04
N ARG A 20 2.41 6.60 -19.08
CA ARG A 20 1.91 5.26 -19.43
C ARG A 20 2.13 4.25 -18.30
N ASN A 21 3.35 4.20 -17.76
CA ASN A 21 3.68 3.26 -16.68
C ASN A 21 2.94 3.62 -15.39
N LYS A 22 2.86 4.91 -15.06
CA LYS A 22 2.10 5.40 -13.91
C LYS A 22 0.63 5.04 -14.03
N ASN A 23 -0.02 5.34 -15.15
CA ASN A 23 -1.44 5.05 -15.34
C ASN A 23 -1.73 3.54 -15.31
N ARG A 24 -0.84 2.70 -15.89
CA ARG A 24 -0.96 1.24 -15.78
C ARG A 24 -0.87 0.78 -14.33
N TRP A 25 0.10 1.30 -13.59
CA TRP A 25 0.28 0.97 -12.18
C TRP A 25 -0.91 1.41 -11.32
N LYS A 26 -1.37 2.66 -11.47
CA LYS A 26 -2.55 3.18 -10.77
C LYS A 26 -3.80 2.34 -11.04
N LYS A 27 -4.02 1.94 -12.31
CA LYS A 27 -5.14 1.07 -12.66
C LYS A 27 -5.05 -0.28 -11.95
N ASN A 28 -3.86 -0.86 -11.85
CA ASN A 28 -3.65 -2.12 -11.13
C ASN A 28 -4.00 -1.97 -9.64
N VAL A 29 -3.46 -0.93 -8.98
CA VAL A 29 -3.75 -0.62 -7.58
C VAL A 29 -5.24 -0.44 -7.34
N ALA A 30 -5.92 0.37 -8.16
CA ALA A 30 -7.35 0.61 -8.05
C ALA A 30 -8.17 -0.68 -8.27
N THR A 31 -7.75 -1.54 -9.20
CA THR A 31 -8.43 -2.82 -9.48
C THR A 31 -8.35 -3.76 -8.27
N GLU A 32 -7.19 -3.87 -7.64
CA GLU A 32 -7.04 -4.68 -6.42
C GLU A 32 -7.79 -4.07 -5.23
N ALA A 33 -7.78 -2.74 -5.09
CA ALA A 33 -8.53 -2.04 -4.06
C ALA A 33 -10.04 -2.26 -4.18
N GLN A 34 -10.61 -2.23 -5.39
CA GLN A 34 -12.03 -2.46 -5.64
C GLN A 34 -12.52 -3.87 -5.26
N LYS A 35 -11.62 -4.86 -5.16
CA LYS A 35 -11.98 -6.22 -4.71
C LYS A 35 -12.29 -6.28 -3.22
N VAL A 36 -11.69 -5.38 -2.43
CA VAL A 36 -11.79 -5.38 -0.97
C VAL A 36 -12.58 -4.19 -0.43
N CYS A 37 -12.57 -3.06 -1.13
CA CYS A 37 -13.30 -1.85 -0.77
C CYS A 37 -14.65 -1.82 -1.48
N SER A 38 -15.73 -2.13 -0.75
CA SER A 38 -17.10 -1.97 -1.28
C SER A 38 -17.52 -0.50 -1.40
N LYS A 39 -16.96 0.37 -0.55
CA LYS A 39 -17.10 1.83 -0.60
C LYS A 39 -15.89 2.50 0.05
N PRO A 40 -15.59 3.78 -0.30
CA PRO A 40 -14.54 4.53 0.38
C PRO A 40 -14.87 4.76 1.85
N VAL A 41 -13.83 4.81 2.68
CA VAL A 41 -13.91 5.12 4.10
C VAL A 41 -14.14 6.62 4.29
N ALA A 42 -15.08 6.99 5.16
CA ALA A 42 -15.47 8.38 5.43
C ALA A 42 -14.75 9.02 6.64
N ASP A 43 -13.94 8.26 7.37
CA ASP A 43 -13.19 8.75 8.53
C ASP A 43 -12.03 9.67 8.10
N ASN A 44 -11.80 10.79 8.78
CA ASN A 44 -10.75 11.76 8.44
C ASN A 44 -9.41 11.46 9.13
N ASN A 45 -9.34 10.42 9.94
CA ASN A 45 -8.15 10.04 10.70
C ASN A 45 -7.65 8.67 10.25
N LEU A 46 -7.09 8.59 9.03
CA LEU A 46 -6.58 7.35 8.47
C LEU A 46 -5.05 7.29 8.53
N ILE A 47 -4.54 6.10 8.80
CA ILE A 47 -3.12 5.76 8.66
C ILE A 47 -2.99 4.79 7.51
N ILE A 48 -2.13 5.11 6.55
CA ILE A 48 -1.76 4.21 5.46
C ILE A 48 -0.34 3.70 5.66
N THR A 49 -0.18 2.38 5.64
CA THR A 49 1.14 1.72 5.64
C THR A 49 1.33 1.00 4.32
N ILE A 50 2.36 1.39 3.58
CA ILE A 50 2.73 0.81 2.29
C ILE A 50 4.04 0.07 2.46
N THR A 51 4.00 -1.26 2.35
CA THR A 51 5.17 -2.12 2.46
C THR A 51 5.50 -2.72 1.10
N PHE A 52 6.68 -2.41 0.59
CA PHE A 52 7.23 -2.98 -0.63
C PHE A 52 8.04 -4.22 -0.30
N PHE A 53 7.54 -5.38 -0.69
CA PHE A 53 8.27 -6.64 -0.60
C PHE A 53 9.01 -6.88 -1.90
N TYR A 54 10.33 -7.06 -1.83
CA TYR A 54 11.18 -7.17 -3.00
C TYR A 54 12.22 -8.27 -2.87
N LYS A 55 12.64 -8.86 -4.00
CA LYS A 55 13.82 -9.73 -4.09
C LYS A 55 15.07 -9.00 -4.52
N ALA A 56 14.93 -7.99 -5.38
CA ALA A 56 16.04 -7.16 -5.85
C ALA A 56 15.82 -5.74 -5.35
N TYR A 57 16.86 -5.15 -4.76
CA TYR A 57 16.76 -3.85 -4.10
C TYR A 57 16.15 -2.79 -5.03
N PRO A 58 15.08 -2.10 -4.60
CA PRO A 58 14.47 -1.07 -5.42
C PRO A 58 15.38 0.16 -5.47
N ASP A 59 15.74 0.56 -6.69
CA ASP A 59 16.55 1.74 -7.03
C ASP A 59 15.81 3.07 -6.87
N PHE A 60 14.49 3.03 -6.64
CA PHE A 60 13.68 4.21 -6.47
C PHE A 60 13.47 4.59 -5.00
N ASP A 61 13.30 5.89 -4.80
CA ASP A 61 12.89 6.46 -3.53
C ASP A 61 11.48 6.01 -3.12
N SER A 62 11.32 5.65 -1.84
CA SER A 62 10.07 5.13 -1.28
C SER A 62 8.93 6.15 -1.33
N ASP A 63 9.22 7.44 -1.08
CA ASP A 63 8.20 8.48 -1.16
C ASP A 63 7.67 8.60 -2.61
N ASN A 64 8.59 8.65 -3.58
CA ASN A 64 8.24 8.71 -4.99
C ASN A 64 7.42 7.49 -5.49
N MET A 65 7.58 6.31 -4.90
CA MET A 65 6.79 5.12 -5.22
C MET A 65 5.42 5.11 -4.52
N SER A 66 5.30 5.76 -3.37
CA SER A 66 4.05 5.80 -2.59
C SER A 66 2.99 6.73 -3.19
N LYS A 67 3.40 7.85 -3.82
CA LYS A 67 2.46 8.85 -4.38
C LYS A 67 1.47 8.26 -5.40
N PRO A 68 1.91 7.51 -6.44
CA PRO A 68 0.96 6.92 -7.39
C PRO A 68 0.02 5.89 -6.76
N ILE A 69 0.41 5.26 -5.65
CA ILE A 69 -0.46 4.33 -4.92
C ILE A 69 -1.58 5.12 -4.23
N CYS A 70 -1.24 6.18 -3.49
CA CYS A 70 -2.22 7.07 -2.88
C CYS A 70 -3.17 7.70 -3.90
N ASP A 71 -2.65 8.17 -5.04
CA ASP A 71 -3.47 8.70 -6.15
C ASP A 71 -4.49 7.69 -6.67
N ALA A 72 -4.14 6.41 -6.68
CA ALA A 72 -5.01 5.35 -7.19
C ALA A 72 -6.08 4.91 -6.19
N LEU A 73 -5.84 5.12 -4.89
CA LEU A 73 -6.75 4.76 -3.81
C LEU A 73 -7.76 5.87 -3.52
N ASN A 74 -7.45 7.12 -3.88
CA ASN A 74 -8.37 8.24 -3.75
C ASN A 74 -9.65 8.00 -4.58
N GLY A 75 -10.81 8.18 -3.97
CA GLY A 75 -12.14 7.84 -4.50
C GLY A 75 -12.48 6.35 -4.48
N THR A 76 -11.56 5.46 -4.07
CA THR A 76 -11.79 4.00 -4.01
C THR A 76 -11.73 3.47 -2.58
N ALA A 77 -10.64 3.72 -1.85
CA ALA A 77 -10.45 3.29 -0.47
C ALA A 77 -10.79 4.40 0.55
N TYR A 78 -10.61 5.65 0.17
CA TYR A 78 -11.00 6.86 0.92
C TYR A 78 -11.46 7.92 -0.09
N TYR A 79 -12.23 8.93 0.35
CA TYR A 79 -12.79 9.95 -0.54
C TYR A 79 -11.80 11.05 -0.93
N ASP A 80 -10.85 11.35 -0.04
CA ASP A 80 -9.89 12.42 -0.20
C ASP A 80 -8.58 12.05 0.52
N ASP A 81 -7.42 12.38 -0.05
CA ASP A 81 -6.13 12.08 0.55
C ASP A 81 -5.85 12.89 1.82
N ASN A 82 -6.56 13.99 2.04
CA ASN A 82 -6.56 14.74 3.30
C ASN A 82 -7.10 13.93 4.49
N GLN A 83 -7.78 12.80 4.25
CA GLN A 83 -8.17 11.87 5.30
C GLN A 83 -6.98 11.07 5.86
N ILE A 84 -5.84 11.03 5.16
CA ILE A 84 -4.64 10.34 5.61
C ILE A 84 -3.81 11.27 6.51
N GLN A 85 -3.71 10.94 7.79
CA GLN A 85 -2.89 11.67 8.76
C GLN A 85 -1.44 11.19 8.74
N ASP A 86 -1.25 9.87 8.71
CA ASP A 86 0.09 9.26 8.69
C ASP A 86 0.26 8.35 7.48
N ARG A 87 1.39 8.53 6.80
CA ARG A 87 1.81 7.67 5.69
C ARG A 87 3.15 7.03 6.02
N HIS A 88 3.11 5.74 6.33
CA HIS A 88 4.29 4.92 6.55
C HIS A 88 4.68 4.20 5.26
N VAL A 89 5.93 4.33 4.84
CA VAL A 89 6.44 3.59 3.68
C VAL A 89 7.64 2.76 4.12
N ARG A 90 7.58 1.46 3.84
CA ARG A 90 8.59 0.48 4.23
C ARG A 90 9.03 -0.34 3.03
N LYS A 91 10.31 -0.72 3.04
CA LYS A 91 10.92 -1.62 2.07
C LYS A 91 11.35 -2.87 2.85
N THR A 92 10.94 -4.04 2.39
CA THR A 92 11.24 -5.33 3.02
C THR A 92 11.91 -6.26 2.01
N ASP A 93 13.16 -6.61 2.27
CA ASP A 93 13.88 -7.63 1.48
C ASP A 93 13.33 -9.02 1.82
N MET A 94 12.75 -9.68 0.83
CA MET A 94 12.19 -11.03 0.98
C MET A 94 13.24 -12.12 1.13
N ASN A 95 14.50 -11.85 0.75
CA ASN A 95 15.62 -12.76 1.01
C ASN A 95 16.19 -12.60 2.43
N GLY A 96 15.81 -11.52 3.12
CA GLY A 96 16.19 -11.26 4.50
C GLY A 96 15.30 -11.99 5.51
N THR A 97 15.56 -11.74 6.80
CA THR A 97 14.69 -12.20 7.89
C THR A 97 13.78 -11.07 8.34
N PHE A 98 12.48 -11.33 8.39
CA PHE A 98 11.48 -10.39 8.92
C PHE A 98 10.36 -11.16 9.63
N THR A 99 9.57 -10.44 10.42
CA THR A 99 8.38 -11.00 11.08
C THR A 99 7.17 -10.18 10.71
N ILE A 100 6.12 -10.86 10.27
CA ILE A 100 4.79 -10.26 10.09
C ILE A 100 3.92 -10.75 11.23
N LYS A 101 3.40 -9.82 12.02
CA LYS A 101 2.43 -10.14 13.06
C LYS A 101 1.05 -10.24 12.43
N ASN A 102 0.32 -11.30 12.75
CA ASN A 102 -1.05 -11.55 12.28
C ASN A 102 -1.22 -11.41 10.75
N PRO A 103 -0.41 -12.13 9.92
CA PRO A 103 -0.59 -12.06 8.48
C PRO A 103 -1.96 -12.62 8.09
N ASN A 104 -2.66 -11.92 7.19
CA ASN A 104 -3.85 -12.48 6.56
C ASN A 104 -3.46 -13.44 5.41
N SER A 105 -4.44 -14.22 4.92
CA SER A 105 -4.22 -15.22 3.87
C SER A 105 -3.66 -14.64 2.57
N GLU A 106 -4.01 -13.40 2.23
CA GLU A 106 -3.53 -12.72 1.02
C GLU A 106 -2.04 -12.40 1.12
N VAL A 107 -1.58 -11.87 2.25
CA VAL A 107 -0.16 -11.60 2.51
C VAL A 107 0.64 -12.89 2.49
N THR A 108 0.16 -13.95 3.16
CA THR A 108 0.84 -15.26 3.17
C THR A 108 0.94 -15.84 1.75
N SER A 109 -0.12 -15.73 0.95
CA SER A 109 -0.13 -16.23 -0.43
C SER A 109 0.83 -15.46 -1.33
N ALA A 110 0.91 -14.14 -1.17
CA ALA A 110 1.85 -13.29 -1.91
C ALA A 110 3.31 -13.63 -1.57
N LEU A 111 3.62 -13.81 -0.28
CA LEU A 111 4.94 -14.23 0.18
C LEU A 111 5.33 -15.61 -0.35
N ALA A 112 4.40 -16.57 -0.33
CA ALA A 112 4.64 -17.91 -0.82
C ALA A 112 4.88 -17.94 -2.34
N ASN A 113 4.25 -17.05 -3.10
CA ASN A 113 4.50 -16.89 -4.53
C ASN A 113 5.91 -16.35 -4.81
N GLY A 114 6.42 -15.48 -3.92
CA GLY A 114 7.80 -15.00 -3.96
C GLY A 114 8.11 -14.01 -5.09
N GLU A 115 7.11 -13.44 -5.75
CA GLU A 115 7.33 -12.30 -6.64
C GLU A 115 7.26 -10.98 -5.87
N ASP A 116 7.85 -9.91 -6.42
CA ASP A 116 7.74 -8.57 -5.83
C ASP A 116 6.25 -8.17 -5.72
N PHE A 117 5.88 -7.57 -4.59
CA PHE A 117 4.52 -7.07 -4.39
C PHE A 117 4.48 -5.90 -3.41
N VAL A 118 3.34 -5.22 -3.40
CA VAL A 118 3.03 -4.16 -2.45
C VAL A 118 1.89 -4.61 -1.56
N CYS A 119 2.11 -4.53 -0.25
CA CYS A 119 1.05 -4.63 0.75
C CYS A 119 0.67 -3.23 1.22
N ILE A 120 -0.60 -2.89 1.12
CA ILE A 120 -1.16 -1.61 1.55
C ILE A 120 -2.13 -1.89 2.68
N SER A 121 -1.89 -1.31 3.85
CA SER A 121 -2.80 -1.37 4.99
C SER A 121 -3.37 0.03 5.24
N ILE A 122 -4.70 0.11 5.40
CA ILE A 122 -5.38 1.35 5.81
C ILE A 122 -6.17 1.05 7.07
N LYS A 123 -5.91 1.82 8.12
CA LYS A 123 -6.59 1.71 9.41
C LYS A 123 -6.97 3.10 9.92
N ASN A 124 -7.89 3.14 10.89
CA ASN A 124 -8.11 4.37 11.63
C ASN A 124 -6.90 4.65 12.54
N ALA A 125 -6.53 5.91 12.69
CA ALA A 125 -5.66 6.35 13.75
C ALA A 125 -6.38 6.13 15.09
N ASN A 126 -5.74 5.45 16.04
CA ASN A 126 -6.22 5.44 17.40
C ASN A 126 -5.96 6.83 17.97
N LEU A 127 -7.04 7.58 18.23
CA LEU A 127 -6.98 8.87 18.93
C LEU A 127 -6.39 8.64 20.33
N GLY A 128 -5.06 8.71 20.48
CA GLY A 128 -4.37 8.56 21.77
C GLY A 128 -2.97 7.95 21.72
N GLU A 129 -2.57 7.30 20.62
CA GLU A 129 -1.22 6.72 20.50
C GLU A 129 -0.41 7.49 19.44
N VAL A 130 0.61 8.21 19.91
CA VAL A 130 1.65 8.78 19.05
C VAL A 130 2.86 7.87 19.16
N GLU A 131 3.21 7.16 18.10
CA GLU A 131 4.49 6.46 18.00
C GLU A 131 5.57 7.52 17.71
N ILE A 132 6.32 7.93 18.75
CA ILE A 132 7.47 8.85 18.65
C ILE A 132 8.74 8.05 18.41
#